data_AF-A0A645INY1-F1
#
_entry.id   AF-A0A645INY1-F1
#
_cell.length_a   1.000
_cell.length_b   1.000
_cell.length_c   1.000
_cell.angle_alpha   90.00
_cell.angle_beta   90.00
_cell.angle_gamma   90.00
#
_symmetry.space_group_name_H-M   'P 1'
#
loop_
_entity.id
_entity.type
_entity.pdbx_description
1 polymer ?
#
loop_
_entity_poly.entity_id
_entity_poly.type
_entity_poly.pdbx_seq_one_letter_code
_entity_poly.pdbx_strand_id
1 'polypeptide(L)'
;MLLLAIGVMAAGPTIAVTKAATDWLLPVGVTSPAFASLDFYPLIPWYGLFLLGSLLGRLAYPQKATLLPAVKCCSWLIVLGRHSLLIYLVHQPLLLVVLLLLRRLALL
;
A
#
# COMPACT_ATOMS: atom_id res chain seq x y z
N MET A 1 -7.66 15.13 13.39
CA MET A 1 -6.90 14.02 12.76
C MET A 1 -7.36 12.67 13.27
N LEU A 2 -7.35 12.41 14.59
CA LEU A 2 -7.80 11.12 15.14
C LEU A 2 -9.27 10.78 14.80
N LEU A 3 -10.20 11.70 15.06
CA LEU A 3 -11.63 11.49 14.72
C LEU A 3 -11.85 11.25 13.23
N LEU A 4 -11.14 12.01 12.37
CA LEU A 4 -11.20 11.83 10.92
C LEU A 4 -10.67 10.45 10.51
N ALA A 5 -9.55 10.02 11.09
CA ALA A 5 -8.98 8.71 10.81
C ALA A 5 -9.95 7.58 11.18
N ILE A 6 -10.55 7.66 12.37
CA ILE A 6 -11.57 6.69 12.83
C ILE A 6 -12.77 6.70 11.89
N GLY A 7 -13.27 7.88 11.50
CA GLY A 7 -14.39 8.00 10.56
C GLY A 7 -14.11 7.37 9.20
N VAL A 8 -12.92 7.62 8.63
CA VAL A 8 -12.49 7.01 7.35
C VAL A 8 -12.36 5.50 7.48
N MET A 9 -11.79 5.00 8.58
CA MET A 9 -11.66 3.55 8.80
C MET A 9 -13.02 2.87 8.98
N ALA A 10 -13.92 3.49 9.73
CA ALA A 10 -15.28 2.98 9.95
C ALA A 10 -16.12 2.95 8.66
N ALA A 11 -15.84 3.81 7.68
CA ALA A 11 -16.47 3.79 6.36
C ALA A 11 -15.95 2.64 5.45
N GLY A 12 -14.86 1.96 5.81
CA GLY A 12 -14.27 0.89 5.00
C GLY A 12 -15.25 -0.23 4.61
N PRO A 13 -15.94 -0.87 5.57
CA PRO A 13 -16.85 -1.97 5.28
C PRO A 13 -18.00 -1.59 4.34
N THR A 14 -18.57 -0.38 4.49
CA THR A 14 -19.67 0.08 3.65
C THR A 14 -19.20 0.34 2.21
N ILE A 15 -18.05 0.99 2.04
CA ILE A 15 -17.46 1.22 0.71
C ILE A 15 -17.08 -0.08 0.02
N ALA A 16 -16.55 -1.07 0.75
CA ALA A 16 -16.11 -2.34 0.19
C ALA A 16 -17.26 -3.14 -0.45
N VAL A 17 -18.47 -3.06 0.10
CA VAL A 17 -19.66 -3.72 -0.44
C VAL A 17 -20.39 -2.90 -1.50
N THR A 18 -20.16 -1.59 -1.58
CA THR A 18 -20.71 -0.74 -2.64
C THR A 18 -20.02 -1.05 -3.97
N LYS A 19 -20.83 -1.36 -4.99
CA LYS A 19 -20.38 -1.53 -6.37
C LYS A 19 -20.97 -0.44 -7.25
N ALA A 20 -20.20 -0.02 -8.25
CA ALA A 20 -20.64 0.93 -9.27
C ALA A 20 -20.62 0.27 -10.65
N ALA A 21 -21.38 0.84 -11.59
CA ALA A 21 -21.35 0.40 -12.99
C ALA A 21 -20.04 0.74 -13.69
N THR A 22 -19.29 1.73 -13.19
CA THR A 22 -18.04 2.23 -13.76
C THR A 22 -16.93 2.28 -12.72
N ASP A 23 -15.69 2.31 -13.19
CA ASP A 23 -14.48 2.33 -12.36
C ASP A 23 -14.03 3.75 -11.96
N TRP A 24 -14.87 4.77 -12.15
CA TRP A 24 -14.50 6.15 -11.81
C TRP A 24 -14.33 6.38 -10.31
N LEU A 25 -14.95 5.54 -9.48
CA LEU A 25 -14.90 5.63 -8.03
C LEU A 25 -13.86 4.69 -7.39
N LEU A 26 -12.98 4.08 -8.21
CA LEU A 26 -11.86 3.29 -7.70
C LEU A 26 -11.01 4.04 -6.67
N PRO A 27 -10.66 5.33 -6.83
CA PRO A 27 -9.83 6.01 -5.83
C PRO A 27 -10.43 6.00 -4.42
N VAL A 28 -11.76 5.98 -4.30
CA VAL A 28 -12.46 5.96 -3.02
C VAL A 28 -12.67 4.53 -2.50
N GLY A 29 -12.60 3.51 -3.37
CA GLY A 29 -12.75 2.09 -3.02
C GLY A 29 -14.00 1.42 -3.57
N VAL A 30 -14.82 2.15 -4.32
CA VAL A 30 -15.98 1.58 -5.01
C VAL A 30 -15.50 0.97 -6.32
N THR A 31 -15.76 -0.32 -6.47
CA THR A 31 -15.26 -1.14 -7.59
C THR A 31 -16.41 -1.57 -8.49
N SER A 32 -16.15 -1.74 -9.79
CA SER A 32 -17.10 -2.46 -10.66
C SER A 32 -17.02 -3.97 -10.43
N PRO A 33 -18.06 -4.74 -10.81
CA PRO A 33 -18.04 -6.20 -10.72
C PRO A 33 -16.93 -6.87 -11.56
N ALA A 34 -16.44 -6.20 -12.61
CA ALA A 34 -15.38 -6.71 -13.47
C ALA A 34 -13.97 -6.34 -13.00
N PHE A 35 -13.85 -5.44 -12.02
CA PHE A 35 -12.56 -4.97 -11.54
C PHE A 35 -11.85 -6.06 -10.72
N ALA A 36 -10.63 -6.37 -11.13
CA ALA A 36 -9.72 -7.24 -10.39
C ALA A 36 -8.30 -6.66 -10.44
N SER A 37 -7.67 -6.53 -9.27
CA SER A 37 -6.28 -6.14 -9.14
C SER A 37 -5.68 -6.81 -7.92
N LEU A 38 -4.42 -7.23 -8.03
CA LEU A 38 -3.65 -7.80 -6.92
C LEU A 38 -3.01 -6.71 -6.05
N ASP A 39 -2.86 -5.50 -6.59
CA ASP A 39 -2.18 -4.37 -5.92
C ASP A 39 -3.03 -3.11 -6.02
N PHE A 40 -4.19 -3.15 -5.38
CA PHE A 40 -5.11 -2.02 -5.32
C PHE A 40 -5.45 -1.68 -3.87
N TYR A 41 -5.09 -0.47 -3.47
CA TYR A 41 -5.30 0.07 -2.13
C TYR A 41 -6.06 1.39 -2.23
N PRO A 42 -7.38 1.41 -2.00
CA PRO A 42 -8.19 2.62 -2.13
C PRO A 42 -7.94 3.63 -1.01
N LEU A 43 -8.41 4.87 -1.17
CA LEU A 43 -8.30 5.88 -0.10
C LEU A 43 -9.06 5.47 1.16
N ILE A 44 -10.23 4.84 1.03
CA ILE A 44 -11.00 4.35 2.18
C ILE A 44 -10.81 2.83 2.26
N PRO A 45 -10.35 2.26 3.39
CA PRO A 45 -10.06 2.89 4.69
C PRO A 45 -8.61 3.38 4.88
N TRP A 46 -7.71 3.12 3.94
CA TRP A 46 -6.25 3.22 4.12
C TRP A 46 -5.75 4.64 4.46
N TYR A 47 -6.45 5.67 4.00
CA TYR A 47 -6.14 7.05 4.37
C TYR A 47 -6.31 7.30 5.88
N GLY A 48 -7.22 6.58 6.55
CA GLY A 48 -7.33 6.63 8.01
C GLY A 48 -6.06 6.12 8.69
N LEU A 49 -5.49 5.01 8.20
CA LEU A 49 -4.22 4.49 8.71
C LEU A 49 -3.06 5.47 8.46
N PHE A 50 -3.02 6.09 7.28
CA PHE A 50 -2.07 7.16 6.96
C PHE A 50 -2.19 8.34 7.95
N LEU A 51 -3.41 8.79 8.26
CA LEU A 51 -3.65 9.85 9.22
C LEU A 51 -3.20 9.47 10.63
N LEU A 52 -3.45 8.24 11.08
CA LEU A 52 -2.93 7.75 12.36
C LEU A 52 -1.41 7.77 12.40
N GLY A 53 -0.75 7.24 11.36
CA GLY A 53 0.71 7.25 11.22
C GLY A 53 1.28 8.67 11.25
N SER A 54 0.64 9.62 10.55
CA SER A 54 1.04 11.02 10.55
C SER A 54 0.88 11.69 11.92
N LEU A 55 -0.20 11.36 12.65
CA LEU A 55 -0.42 11.85 14.01
C LEU A 55 0.64 11.30 14.96
N LEU A 56 0.89 10.00 14.92
CA LEU A 56 1.96 9.35 15.68
C LEU A 56 3.32 9.98 15.37
N GLY A 57 3.63 10.22 14.09
CA GLY A 57 4.86 10.89 13.68
C GLY A 57 5.00 12.28 14.29
N ARG A 58 3.93 13.10 14.30
CA ARG A 58 3.95 14.43 14.94
C ARG A 58 4.16 14.38 16.44
N LEU A 59 3.58 13.38 17.11
CA LEU A 59 3.71 13.19 18.56
C LEU A 59 5.08 12.65 18.95
N ALA A 60 5.63 11.72 18.15
CA ALA A 60 6.92 11.10 18.40
C ALA A 60 8.10 11.99 17.98
N TYR A 61 7.94 12.85 16.97
CA TYR A 61 8.99 13.72 16.42
C TYR A 61 8.69 15.22 16.58
N PRO A 62 8.43 15.75 17.79
CA PRO A 62 8.09 17.17 17.96
C PRO A 62 9.24 18.10 17.56
N GLN A 63 10.50 17.68 17.78
CA GLN A 63 11.69 18.43 17.36
C GLN A 63 12.13 18.14 15.92
N LYS A 64 11.42 17.27 15.19
CA LYS A 64 11.77 16.80 13.83
C LYS A 64 13.19 16.19 13.73
N ALA A 65 13.75 15.73 14.84
CA ALA A 65 15.04 15.07 14.91
C ALA A 65 14.87 13.56 14.97
N THR A 66 15.81 12.80 14.39
CA THR A 66 15.73 11.34 14.42
C THR A 66 15.77 10.80 15.85
N LEU A 67 14.86 9.88 16.19
CA LEU A 67 14.89 9.13 17.45
C LEU A 67 15.90 7.96 17.40
N LEU A 68 16.49 7.70 16.23
CA LEU A 68 17.37 6.57 15.95
C LEU A 68 18.75 7.04 15.42
N PRO A 69 19.49 7.89 16.14
CA PRO A 69 20.73 8.51 15.65
C PRO A 69 21.88 7.51 15.41
N ALA A 70 21.87 6.35 16.09
CA ALA A 70 22.93 5.35 16.00
C ALA A 70 22.63 4.21 15.01
N VAL A 71 21.47 4.22 14.34
CA VAL A 71 21.09 3.15 13.41
C VAL A 71 21.85 3.33 12.09
N LYS A 72 22.94 2.56 11.94
CA LYS A 72 23.65 2.43 10.66
C LYS A 72 22.88 1.45 9.78
N CYS A 73 22.05 1.96 8.88
CA CYS A 73 21.46 1.13 7.83
C CYS A 73 22.56 0.56 6.92
N CYS A 74 22.46 -0.72 6.57
CA CYS A 74 23.38 -1.33 5.62
C CYS A 74 23.31 -0.57 4.28
N SER A 75 24.48 -0.24 3.71
CA SER A 75 24.59 0.57 2.48
C SER A 75 23.76 -0.03 1.32
N TRP A 76 23.69 -1.35 1.21
CA TRP A 76 22.91 -2.02 0.17
C TRP A 76 21.39 -1.85 0.36
N LEU A 77 20.86 -1.86 1.59
CA LEU A 77 19.42 -1.59 1.83
C LEU A 77 19.05 -0.17 1.39
N ILE A 78 19.95 0.80 1.60
CA ILE A 78 19.72 2.19 1.16
C ILE A 78 19.62 2.25 -0.36
N VAL A 79 20.48 1.51 -1.07
CA VAL A 79 20.44 1.43 -2.54
C VAL A 79 19.15 0.78 -3.02
N LEU A 80 18.69 -0.30 -2.37
CA LEU A 80 17.40 -0.92 -2.71
C LEU A 80 16.23 0.02 -2.45
N GLY A 81 16.20 0.69 -1.29
CA GLY A 81 15.16 1.66 -0.96
C GLY A 81 15.07 2.81 -1.97
N ARG A 82 16.21 3.31 -2.46
CA ARG A 82 16.28 4.39 -3.46
C ARG A 82 15.70 3.98 -4.82
N HIS A 83 15.81 2.70 -5.19
CA HIS A 83 15.26 2.17 -6.44
C HIS A 83 14.02 1.31 -6.21
N SER A 84 13.33 1.51 -5.09
CA SER A 84 12.18 0.70 -4.68
C SER A 84 11.08 0.67 -5.74
N LEU A 85 10.80 1.78 -6.43
CA LEU A 85 9.84 1.82 -7.53
C LEU A 85 10.26 0.94 -8.72
N LEU A 86 11.54 0.97 -9.11
CA LEU A 86 12.04 0.15 -10.21
C LEU A 86 11.98 -1.33 -9.84
N ILE A 87 12.42 -1.68 -8.64
CA ILE A 87 12.33 -3.04 -8.10
C ILE A 87 10.85 -3.49 -8.09
N TYR A 88 9.95 -2.60 -7.64
CA TYR A 88 8.51 -2.84 -7.64
C TYR A 88 7.94 -3.06 -9.06
N LEU A 89 8.38 -2.32 -10.07
CA LEU A 89 7.89 -2.54 -11.44
C LEU A 89 8.46 -3.82 -12.06
N VAL A 90 9.72 -4.16 -11.77
CA VAL A 90 10.40 -5.32 -12.38
C VAL A 90 10.02 -6.64 -11.73
N HIS A 91 9.75 -6.67 -10.42
CA HIS A 91 9.43 -7.94 -9.75
C HIS A 91 8.10 -8.53 -10.24
N GLN A 92 7.10 -7.73 -10.62
CA GLN A 92 5.81 -8.22 -11.11
C GLN A 92 5.94 -9.11 -12.37
N PRO A 93 6.53 -8.66 -13.49
CA PRO A 93 6.71 -9.51 -14.67
C PRO A 93 7.68 -10.67 -14.37
N LEU A 94 8.70 -10.47 -13.53
CA LEU A 94 9.61 -11.53 -13.14
C LEU A 94 8.89 -12.66 -12.41
N LEU A 95 8.02 -12.34 -11.44
CA LEU A 95 7.20 -13.32 -10.74
C LEU A 95 6.29 -14.08 -11.71
N LEU A 96 5.67 -13.39 -12.67
CA LEU A 96 4.86 -14.05 -13.71
C LEU A 96 5.69 -15.03 -14.55
N VAL A 97 6.89 -14.64 -14.97
CA VAL A 97 7.80 -15.52 -15.73
C VAL A 97 8.17 -16.76 -14.91
N VAL A 98 8.52 -16.58 -13.63
CA VAL A 98 8.85 -17.70 -12.73
C VAL A 98 7.66 -18.64 -12.55
N LEU A 99 6.46 -18.10 -12.29
CA LEU A 99 5.24 -18.91 -12.14
C LEU A 99 4.92 -19.70 -13.41
N LEU A 100 5.05 -19.07 -14.59
CA LEU A 100 4.83 -19.75 -15.87
C LEU A 100 5.87 -20.86 -16.12
N LEU A 101 7.12 -20.64 -15.73
CA LEU A 101 8.18 -21.64 -15.86
C LEU A 101 7.93 -22.84 -14.94
N LEU A 102 7.59 -22.59 -13.67
CA LEU A 102 7.27 -23.65 -12.70
C LEU A 102 6.08 -24.49 -13.17
N ARG A 103 5.04 -23.84 -13.70
CA ARG A 103 3.89 -24.52 -14.30
C ARG A 103 4.28 -25.38 -15.51
N ARG A 104 5.17 -24.88 -16.38
CA ARG A 104 5.68 -25.66 -17.53
C ARG A 104 6.52 -26.86 -17.11
N LEU A 105 7.20 -26.78 -15.97
CA LEU A 105 8.00 -27.87 -15.41
C LEU A 105 7.16 -28.86 -14.58
N ALA A 106 5.83 -28.71 -14.55
CA ALA A 106 4.90 -29.51 -13.75
C ALA A 106 5.23 -29.53 -12.24
N LEU A 107 5.86 -28.46 -11.73
CA LEU A 107 6.11 -28.24 -10.31
C LEU A 107 4.94 -27.54 -9.61
N LEU A 108 3.99 -27.02 -10.39
CA LEU A 108 2.71 -26.40 -10.03
C LEU A 108 1.66 -26.78 -11.08
#